data_AF-A0A517QJA4-F1
#
_entry.id   AF-A0A517QJA4-F1
#
_cell.length_a   1.000
_cell.length_b   1.000
_cell.length_c   1.000
_cell.angle_alpha   90.00
_cell.angle_beta   90.00
_cell.angle_gamma   90.00
#
_symmetry.space_group_name_H-M   'P 1'
#
loop_
_entity.id
_entity.type
_entity.pdbx_description
1 polymer ?
#
loop_
_entity_poly.entity_id
_entity_poly.type
_entity_poly.pdbx_seq_one_letter_code
_entity_poly.pdbx_strand_id
1 'polypeptide(L)'
;MSKTISKTILLIWLAMTLGPPIASANDYFRITVVDAETNRGIPLVELTTVNHIRFVTDSAGVVAFHEPGLMNQRVYFKVFSHGYESPQAGFGFQGKSFEITPGGKAVLKLKRLNIAERLYRVTGGGIYRDSLLLGDDVPLAEPVLNAGVLGSDSVVNTVFNDRIYWFWGDTNLPAHPLGIFDVPGATTKLPNDGGLSPDVGVNLNYFKGPNGLAKATADMPGKGPTWIGGLIALKDKNQHEKLLASYAKIEPPLETYERGIIEFDVAAEEFRQVKTFPLSTPLYPNGHPLKVTENGLEYLYFCLPFPTVRVPATAEAYKDLSQYETYTCLKAGSPPNKPLIDHDEQGAVRYSWKKGLPTLDSKSQASMVNSGLLKPNDLQFRLFDLNTGRALNCHGGSVYWNEHRQRWVCIMLELFGSSPLGEIWYAEANTPLGPWQYAQKIVTHNNYSFYNPKQHPMFDQEDGRIIYFEGTYTHTFTDNKDQTPRYDYNQVMYRLDLADERLALPVPVYRTMDAENKESLGPRTSVDQIPDRKDLVFFAQDRKTSQNIPIYTTLTNGSQHLSANPHEGKPLFYAIPANQPEAPATTLPLFEFKNPSSGERHYTTTSTAPKGFINQGTLCRVWTVNPKQP
;
A
#
# COMPACT_ATOMS: atom_id res chain seq x y z
N MET A 1 -79.75 58.80 25.47
CA MET A 1 -78.41 59.06 24.90
C MET A 1 -77.54 57.85 25.20
N SER A 2 -77.30 57.03 24.18
CA SER A 2 -76.56 55.77 24.21
C SER A 2 -75.05 56.04 24.13
N LYS A 3 -74.23 55.35 24.94
CA LYS A 3 -72.79 55.20 24.69
C LYS A 3 -72.43 53.73 24.73
N THR A 4 -72.24 53.20 23.53
CA THR A 4 -71.82 51.85 23.18
C THR A 4 -70.36 51.63 23.59
N ILE A 5 -70.09 50.60 24.38
CA ILE A 5 -68.74 50.10 24.68
C ILE A 5 -68.35 49.15 23.55
N SER A 6 -67.37 49.54 22.73
CA SER A 6 -66.78 48.69 21.70
C SER A 6 -65.77 47.75 22.35
N LYS A 7 -66.05 46.45 22.31
CA LYS A 7 -65.10 45.38 22.67
C LYS A 7 -64.23 45.09 21.44
N THR A 8 -62.99 45.58 21.44
CA THR A 8 -61.97 45.13 20.49
C THR A 8 -61.36 43.83 21.01
N ILE A 9 -61.74 42.70 20.41
CA ILE A 9 -61.09 41.40 20.62
C ILE A 9 -59.79 41.41 19.82
N LEU A 10 -58.65 41.41 20.51
CA LEU A 10 -57.34 41.24 19.92
C LEU A 10 -57.11 39.73 19.68
N LEU A 11 -57.34 39.25 18.46
CA LEU A 11 -56.95 37.91 18.04
C LEU A 11 -55.43 37.88 17.85
N ILE A 12 -54.70 37.29 18.80
CA ILE A 12 -53.29 36.96 18.64
C ILE A 12 -53.22 35.71 17.75
N TRP A 13 -52.91 35.89 16.46
CA TRP A 13 -52.50 34.80 15.59
C TRP A 13 -51.09 34.37 16.01
N LEU A 14 -51.00 33.28 16.77
CA LEU A 14 -49.74 32.57 16.98
C LEU A 14 -49.41 31.84 15.67
N ALA A 15 -48.71 32.52 14.77
CA ALA A 15 -48.12 31.88 13.60
C ALA A 15 -47.03 30.92 14.10
N MET A 16 -47.39 29.64 14.28
CA MET A 16 -46.40 28.57 14.33
C MET A 16 -45.67 28.61 12.99
N THR A 17 -44.48 29.19 12.97
CA THR A 17 -43.54 29.06 11.86
C THR A 17 -43.13 27.60 11.80
N LEU A 18 -43.92 26.78 11.10
CA LEU A 18 -43.49 25.48 10.62
C LEU A 18 -42.25 25.76 9.77
N GLY A 19 -41.07 25.43 10.31
CA GLY A 19 -39.85 25.39 9.52
C GLY A 19 -40.07 24.49 8.30
N PRO A 20 -39.31 24.68 7.21
CA PRO A 20 -39.41 23.80 6.05
C PRO A 20 -39.31 22.34 6.50
N PRO A 21 -40.16 21.44 5.98
CA PRO A 21 -40.13 20.03 6.37
C PRO A 21 -38.73 19.47 6.12
N ILE A 22 -38.10 18.96 7.17
CA ILE A 22 -36.86 18.20 7.06
C ILE A 22 -37.22 16.89 6.37
N ALA A 23 -36.53 16.55 5.28
CA ALA A 23 -36.75 15.29 4.58
C ALA A 23 -36.60 14.12 5.56
N SER A 24 -37.61 13.26 5.61
CA SER A 24 -37.59 11.99 6.32
C SER A 24 -36.82 10.95 5.51
N ALA A 25 -36.38 9.87 6.15
CA ALA A 25 -35.72 8.75 5.46
C ALA A 25 -36.56 8.20 4.30
N ASN A 26 -37.89 8.23 4.41
CA ASN A 26 -38.83 7.76 3.39
C ASN A 26 -38.97 8.71 2.19
N ASP A 27 -38.42 9.92 2.25
CA ASP A 27 -38.41 10.84 1.11
C ASP A 27 -37.27 10.52 0.13
N TYR A 28 -36.23 9.82 0.59
CA TYR A 28 -35.09 9.42 -0.22
C TYR A 28 -35.37 8.14 -1.02
N PHE A 29 -34.76 8.04 -2.20
CA PHE A 29 -34.57 6.80 -2.93
C PHE A 29 -33.16 6.26 -2.70
N ARG A 30 -33.04 5.01 -2.27
CA ARG A 30 -31.75 4.36 -1.99
C ARG A 30 -31.12 3.80 -3.26
N ILE A 31 -29.91 4.22 -3.59
CA ILE A 31 -29.06 3.52 -4.55
C ILE A 31 -27.92 2.86 -3.78
N THR A 32 -27.85 1.54 -3.81
CA THR A 32 -26.73 0.78 -3.23
C THR A 32 -25.87 0.23 -4.36
N VAL A 33 -24.60 0.59 -4.38
CA VAL A 33 -23.61 0.05 -5.30
C VAL A 33 -22.77 -0.98 -4.57
N VAL A 34 -22.72 -2.20 -5.09
CA VAL A 34 -22.02 -3.32 -4.45
C VAL A 34 -21.04 -4.01 -5.40
N ASP A 35 -20.01 -4.59 -4.83
CA ASP A 35 -19.09 -5.48 -5.50
C ASP A 35 -19.82 -6.75 -5.94
N ALA A 36 -19.68 -7.13 -7.20
CA ALA A 36 -20.38 -8.29 -7.75
C ALA A 36 -19.93 -9.62 -7.15
N GLU A 37 -18.68 -9.71 -6.68
CA GLU A 37 -18.08 -10.92 -6.09
C GLU A 37 -18.42 -11.02 -4.60
N THR A 38 -18.25 -9.94 -3.84
CA THR A 38 -18.36 -9.97 -2.37
C THR A 38 -19.71 -9.46 -1.85
N ASN A 39 -20.53 -8.82 -2.69
CA ASN A 39 -21.73 -8.04 -2.31
C ASN A 39 -21.46 -6.92 -1.31
N ARG A 40 -20.20 -6.56 -1.07
CA ARG A 40 -19.82 -5.44 -0.22
C ARG A 40 -20.21 -4.12 -0.88
N GLY A 41 -20.69 -3.16 -0.10
CA GLY A 41 -20.87 -1.79 -0.56
C GLY A 41 -19.57 -1.17 -1.08
N ILE A 42 -19.60 -0.57 -2.27
CA ILE A 42 -18.40 0.05 -2.87
C ILE A 42 -18.37 1.55 -2.53
N PRO A 43 -17.44 2.03 -1.69
CA PRO A 43 -17.22 3.47 -1.52
C PRO A 43 -16.72 4.11 -2.81
N LEU A 44 -16.82 5.43 -2.93
CA LEU A 44 -16.17 6.19 -4.02
C LEU A 44 -16.71 5.81 -5.42
N VAL A 45 -17.99 5.48 -5.53
CA VAL A 45 -18.67 5.34 -6.83
C VAL A 45 -19.41 6.62 -7.14
N GLU A 46 -19.12 7.18 -8.30
CA GLU A 46 -19.77 8.38 -8.79
C GLU A 46 -21.01 8.03 -9.59
N LEU A 47 -22.13 8.69 -9.26
CA LEU A 47 -23.39 8.63 -9.96
C LEU A 47 -23.72 10.05 -10.44
N THR A 48 -23.68 10.27 -11.75
CA THR A 48 -23.88 11.60 -12.33
C THR A 48 -25.08 11.60 -13.27
N THR A 49 -26.08 12.45 -13.00
CA THR A 49 -27.25 12.59 -13.87
C THR A 49 -26.89 13.23 -15.21
N VAL A 50 -27.81 13.19 -16.18
CA VAL A 50 -27.60 13.79 -17.52
C VAL A 50 -27.39 15.31 -17.49
N ASN A 51 -27.85 16.00 -16.44
CA ASN A 51 -27.62 17.42 -16.19
C ASN A 51 -26.52 17.68 -15.15
N HIS A 52 -25.62 16.70 -14.92
CA HIS A 52 -24.41 16.83 -14.10
C HIS A 52 -24.60 16.99 -12.58
N ILE A 53 -25.74 16.57 -12.03
CA ILE A 53 -25.86 16.40 -10.57
C ILE A 53 -25.04 15.16 -10.19
N ARG A 54 -24.01 15.36 -9.38
CA ARG A 54 -23.03 14.33 -9.00
C ARG A 54 -23.25 13.88 -7.56
N PHE A 55 -23.43 12.58 -7.39
CA PHE A 55 -23.43 11.91 -6.10
C PHE A 55 -22.22 10.98 -6.02
N VAL A 56 -21.71 10.76 -4.82
CA VAL A 56 -20.64 9.80 -4.58
C VAL A 56 -21.09 8.91 -3.44
N THR A 57 -21.02 7.59 -3.63
CA THR A 57 -21.40 6.64 -2.59
C THR A 57 -20.57 6.85 -1.32
N ASP A 58 -21.21 6.73 -0.17
CA ASP A 58 -20.52 6.72 1.12
C ASP A 58 -19.78 5.38 1.37
N SER A 59 -19.23 5.19 2.57
CA SER A 59 -18.44 3.99 2.90
C SER A 59 -19.22 2.68 2.93
N ALA A 60 -20.55 2.74 2.95
CA ALA A 60 -21.42 1.56 2.79
C ALA A 60 -21.84 1.34 1.32
N GLY A 61 -21.31 2.13 0.37
CA GLY A 61 -21.70 2.05 -1.04
C GLY A 61 -23.08 2.64 -1.32
N VAL A 62 -23.56 3.56 -0.48
CA VAL A 62 -24.94 4.07 -0.53
C VAL A 62 -24.97 5.52 -1.01
N VAL A 63 -25.97 5.82 -1.84
CA VAL A 63 -26.44 7.18 -2.13
C VAL A 63 -27.89 7.33 -1.69
N ALA A 64 -28.16 8.39 -0.93
CA ALA A 64 -29.49 8.83 -0.56
C ALA A 64 -29.98 9.88 -1.57
N PHE A 65 -30.67 9.44 -2.63
CA PHE A 65 -31.11 10.31 -3.72
C PHE A 65 -32.44 10.98 -3.38
N HIS A 66 -32.46 12.31 -3.31
CA HIS A 66 -33.68 13.09 -3.17
C HIS A 66 -33.49 14.44 -3.87
N GLU A 67 -33.87 14.50 -5.14
CA GLU A 67 -33.68 15.68 -5.99
C GLU A 67 -35.04 16.21 -6.49
N PRO A 68 -35.40 17.45 -6.13
CA PRO A 68 -36.63 18.08 -6.62
C PRO A 68 -36.74 18.04 -8.16
N GLY A 69 -37.87 17.56 -8.66
CA GLY A 69 -38.13 17.44 -10.10
C GLY A 69 -37.63 16.15 -10.75
N LEU A 70 -36.82 15.33 -10.06
CA LEU A 70 -36.37 14.01 -10.54
C LEU A 70 -36.97 12.83 -9.77
N MET A 71 -37.72 13.09 -8.70
CA MET A 71 -38.51 12.06 -8.01
C MET A 71 -39.72 11.63 -8.85
N ASN A 72 -40.13 10.36 -8.75
CA ASN A 72 -41.22 9.75 -9.52
C ASN A 72 -40.99 9.75 -11.04
N GLN A 73 -39.73 9.65 -11.45
CA GLN A 73 -39.32 9.59 -12.86
C GLN A 73 -38.25 8.51 -13.07
N ARG A 74 -38.09 8.12 -14.33
CA ARG A 74 -36.95 7.29 -14.76
C ARG A 74 -35.72 8.17 -14.94
N VAL A 75 -34.71 8.00 -14.08
CA VAL A 75 -33.50 8.84 -14.08
C VAL A 75 -32.29 8.00 -14.52
N TYR A 76 -31.54 8.49 -15.51
CA TYR A 76 -30.26 7.91 -15.92
C TYR A 76 -29.10 8.48 -15.11
N PHE A 77 -28.20 7.60 -14.68
CA PHE A 77 -26.95 7.95 -14.03
C PHE A 77 -25.78 7.39 -14.85
N LYS A 78 -24.86 8.27 -15.24
CA LYS A 78 -23.49 7.86 -15.59
C LYS A 78 -22.84 7.31 -14.33
N VAL A 79 -22.19 6.16 -14.45
CA VAL A 79 -21.54 5.47 -13.33
C VAL A 79 -20.04 5.44 -13.59
N PHE A 80 -19.24 5.85 -12.61
CA PHE A 80 -17.77 5.77 -12.68
C PHE A 80 -17.19 5.37 -11.33
N SER A 81 -16.14 4.56 -11.35
CA SER A 81 -15.40 4.16 -10.15
C SER A 81 -14.01 3.65 -10.54
N HIS A 82 -12.96 4.14 -9.87
CA HIS A 82 -11.62 3.59 -10.06
C HIS A 82 -11.59 2.12 -9.63
N GLY A 83 -10.97 1.26 -10.44
CA GLY A 83 -10.81 -0.16 -10.13
C GLY A 83 -12.06 -1.02 -10.32
N TYR A 84 -13.12 -0.50 -10.95
CA TYR A 84 -14.35 -1.23 -11.26
C TYR A 84 -14.79 -0.99 -12.71
N GLU A 85 -15.41 -2.01 -13.30
CA GLU A 85 -16.02 -1.90 -14.63
C GLU A 85 -17.32 -1.09 -14.56
N SER A 86 -17.45 -0.08 -15.42
CA SER A 86 -18.68 0.71 -15.52
C SER A 86 -19.74 -0.04 -16.35
N PRO A 87 -21.02 -0.04 -15.94
CA PRO A 87 -22.08 -0.72 -16.66
C PRO A 87 -22.24 -0.11 -18.06
N GLN A 88 -22.29 -0.94 -19.09
CA GLN A 88 -22.55 -0.48 -20.45
C GLN A 88 -24.06 -0.23 -20.63
N ALA A 89 -24.39 0.95 -21.13
CA ALA A 89 -25.69 1.27 -21.70
C ALA A 89 -25.61 1.26 -23.23
N GLY A 90 -26.75 1.15 -23.90
CA GLY A 90 -26.81 1.22 -25.37
C GLY A 90 -26.16 2.50 -25.91
N PHE A 91 -25.72 2.48 -27.17
CA PHE A 91 -25.07 3.63 -27.85
C PHE A 91 -23.74 4.10 -27.23
N GLY A 92 -23.03 3.24 -26.49
CA GLY A 92 -21.69 3.54 -25.96
C GLY A 92 -21.69 4.39 -24.68
N PHE A 93 -22.86 4.63 -24.09
CA PHE A 93 -22.97 5.28 -22.78
C PHE A 93 -22.59 4.32 -21.67
N GLN A 94 -22.01 4.84 -20.58
CA GLN A 94 -21.66 4.05 -19.40
C GLN A 94 -22.54 4.48 -18.23
N GLY A 95 -23.47 3.63 -17.80
CA GLY A 95 -24.42 3.98 -16.76
C GLY A 95 -25.67 3.10 -16.71
N LYS A 96 -26.63 3.50 -15.89
CA LYS A 96 -27.90 2.77 -15.70
C LYS A 96 -29.04 3.74 -15.35
N SER A 97 -30.25 3.40 -15.79
CA SER A 97 -31.47 4.10 -15.38
C SER A 97 -32.19 3.37 -14.26
N PHE A 98 -32.79 4.14 -13.35
CA PHE A 98 -33.63 3.64 -12.27
C PHE A 98 -34.99 4.34 -12.27
N GLU A 99 -36.04 3.62 -11.88
CA GLU A 99 -37.35 4.21 -11.58
C GLU A 99 -37.30 4.79 -10.16
N ILE A 100 -37.15 6.11 -10.06
CA ILE A 100 -36.97 6.80 -8.78
C ILE A 100 -38.33 7.06 -8.15
N THR A 101 -38.54 6.58 -6.93
CA THR A 101 -39.77 6.80 -6.13
C THR A 101 -39.39 7.09 -4.67
N PRO A 102 -40.10 7.97 -3.94
CA PRO A 102 -39.86 8.14 -2.50
C PRO A 102 -39.91 6.79 -1.75
N GLY A 103 -38.91 6.50 -0.93
CA GLY A 103 -38.77 5.25 -0.17
C GLY A 103 -38.37 4.04 -1.02
N GLY A 104 -38.20 4.21 -2.33
CA GLY A 104 -37.76 3.17 -3.23
C GLY A 104 -36.28 2.82 -3.07
N LYS A 105 -35.87 1.71 -3.70
CA LYS A 105 -34.47 1.24 -3.67
C LYS A 105 -34.04 0.59 -4.98
N ALA A 106 -32.76 0.71 -5.29
CA ALA A 106 -32.09 -0.03 -6.35
C ALA A 106 -30.71 -0.54 -5.91
N VAL A 107 -30.31 -1.68 -6.47
CA VAL A 107 -28.96 -2.24 -6.30
C VAL A 107 -28.25 -2.27 -7.65
N LEU A 108 -27.02 -1.75 -7.68
CA LEU A 108 -26.12 -1.80 -8.81
C LEU A 108 -24.90 -2.66 -8.45
N LYS A 109 -24.70 -3.76 -9.17
CA LYS A 109 -23.52 -4.61 -9.01
C LYS A 109 -22.44 -4.20 -10.00
N LEU A 110 -21.21 -3.97 -9.52
CA LEU A 110 -20.07 -3.65 -10.36
C LEU A 110 -19.02 -4.77 -10.27
N LYS A 111 -18.40 -5.10 -11.40
CA LYS A 111 -17.29 -6.05 -11.45
C LYS A 111 -16.00 -5.34 -11.04
N ARG A 112 -15.32 -5.85 -10.02
CA ARG A 112 -14.02 -5.34 -9.59
C ARG A 112 -12.93 -5.72 -10.59
N LEU A 113 -12.08 -4.76 -10.92
CA LEU A 113 -10.90 -4.93 -11.77
C LEU A 113 -9.63 -5.02 -10.94
N ASN A 114 -9.57 -4.24 -9.85
CA ASN A 114 -8.48 -4.32 -8.88
C ASN A 114 -8.45 -5.70 -8.20
N ILE A 115 -7.26 -6.11 -7.73
CA ILE A 115 -7.15 -7.30 -6.88
C ILE A 115 -7.52 -6.93 -5.45
N ALA A 116 -7.01 -5.78 -4.96
CA ALA A 116 -7.36 -5.28 -3.65
C ALA A 116 -8.81 -4.76 -3.62
N GLU A 117 -9.52 -5.05 -2.55
CA GLU A 117 -10.88 -4.59 -2.31
C GLU A 117 -10.88 -3.26 -1.55
N ARG A 118 -11.52 -2.24 -2.11
CA ARG A 118 -11.66 -0.93 -1.46
C ARG A 118 -12.73 -1.01 -0.37
N LEU A 119 -12.40 -0.60 0.86
CA LEU A 119 -13.29 -0.76 2.03
C LEU A 119 -14.06 0.51 2.40
N TYR A 120 -13.36 1.54 2.86
CA TYR A 120 -13.93 2.78 3.40
C TYR A 120 -12.86 3.89 3.43
N ARG A 121 -13.26 5.14 3.68
CA ARG A 121 -12.30 6.19 4.07
C ARG A 121 -12.04 6.13 5.57
N VAL A 122 -10.77 6.20 5.98
CA VAL A 122 -10.38 6.24 7.40
C VAL A 122 -10.56 7.64 7.98
N THR A 123 -10.30 8.67 7.17
CA THR A 123 -10.43 10.08 7.56
C THR A 123 -11.54 10.79 6.77
N GLY A 124 -11.87 12.00 7.23
CA GLY A 124 -12.72 12.95 6.53
C GLY A 124 -14.19 13.01 6.94
N GLY A 125 -14.89 13.96 6.33
CA GLY A 125 -16.31 14.20 6.58
C GLY A 125 -17.21 13.30 5.73
N GLY A 126 -18.35 12.89 6.29
CA GLY A 126 -19.41 12.15 5.63
C GLY A 126 -19.03 10.72 5.27
N ILE A 127 -18.36 9.99 6.17
CA ILE A 127 -17.95 8.59 5.94
C ILE A 127 -19.18 7.70 5.72
N TYR A 128 -20.26 7.89 6.49
CA TYR A 128 -21.54 7.17 6.35
C TYR A 128 -22.76 8.12 6.28
N ARG A 129 -22.58 9.30 5.67
CA ARG A 129 -23.62 10.34 5.63
C ARG A 129 -24.93 9.84 5.01
N ASP A 130 -24.83 9.20 3.85
CA ASP A 130 -26.01 8.85 3.05
C ASP A 130 -26.75 7.67 3.67
N SER A 131 -26.03 6.71 4.26
CA SER A 131 -26.58 5.64 5.09
C SER A 131 -27.42 6.22 6.25
N LEU A 132 -26.93 7.25 6.95
CA LEU A 132 -27.66 7.88 8.04
C LEU A 132 -28.88 8.68 7.59
N LEU A 133 -28.84 9.34 6.42
CA LEU A 133 -30.03 9.99 5.86
C LEU A 133 -31.16 9.00 5.58
N LEU A 134 -30.81 7.75 5.26
CA LEU A 134 -31.73 6.64 5.05
C LEU A 134 -32.13 5.92 6.35
N GLY A 135 -31.57 6.33 7.49
CA GLY A 135 -31.84 5.72 8.80
C GLY A 135 -31.15 4.37 9.01
N ASP A 136 -30.08 4.07 8.27
CA ASP A 136 -29.30 2.85 8.47
C ASP A 136 -28.44 2.95 9.76
N ASP A 137 -28.21 1.81 10.41
CA ASP A 137 -27.19 1.67 11.45
C ASP A 137 -25.78 1.64 10.83
N VAL A 138 -24.82 2.30 11.47
CA VAL A 138 -23.45 2.45 10.97
C VAL A 138 -22.42 2.12 12.05
N PRO A 139 -21.24 1.59 11.70
CA PRO A 139 -20.32 1.02 12.69
C PRO A 139 -19.52 2.06 13.49
N LEU A 140 -19.35 3.28 12.96
CA LEU A 140 -18.50 4.30 13.57
C LEU A 140 -19.23 5.07 14.66
N ALA A 141 -18.52 5.43 15.72
CA ALA A 141 -19.00 6.31 16.78
C ALA A 141 -19.24 7.75 16.30
N GLU A 142 -18.38 8.25 15.42
CA GLU A 142 -18.46 9.58 14.81
C GLU A 142 -18.52 9.46 13.26
N PRO A 143 -19.65 8.99 12.69
CA PRO A 143 -19.76 8.54 11.30
C PRO A 143 -19.84 9.67 10.25
N VAL A 144 -20.12 10.90 10.67
CA VAL A 144 -20.33 12.05 9.77
C VAL A 144 -19.23 13.09 9.89
N LEU A 145 -18.82 13.47 11.10
CA LEU A 145 -17.76 14.46 11.28
C LEU A 145 -17.09 14.25 12.63
N ASN A 146 -15.88 13.68 12.60
CA ASN A 146 -15.11 13.43 13.81
C ASN A 146 -14.09 14.55 14.03
N ALA A 147 -14.19 15.26 15.17
CA ALA A 147 -13.29 16.34 15.57
C ALA A 147 -13.09 17.44 14.49
N GLY A 148 -14.08 17.62 13.61
CA GLY A 148 -14.02 18.58 12.51
C GLY A 148 -13.09 18.20 11.36
N VAL A 149 -12.59 16.97 11.26
CA VAL A 149 -11.68 16.59 10.16
C VAL A 149 -12.47 16.35 8.86
N LEU A 150 -12.12 17.08 7.80
CA LEU A 150 -12.71 16.93 6.46
C LEU A 150 -11.82 16.16 5.47
N GLY A 151 -10.53 16.03 5.78
CA GLY A 151 -9.57 15.24 5.03
C GLY A 151 -8.17 15.41 5.58
N SER A 152 -7.32 14.41 5.40
CA SER A 152 -5.97 14.36 5.97
C SER A 152 -4.99 13.69 5.01
N ASP A 153 -3.81 14.27 4.90
CA ASP A 153 -2.69 13.75 4.11
C ASP A 153 -1.90 12.64 4.81
N SER A 154 -1.39 11.69 4.03
CA SER A 154 -0.47 10.63 4.43
C SER A 154 -0.96 9.77 5.60
N VAL A 155 -0.13 8.84 6.05
CA VAL A 155 -0.31 8.22 7.36
C VAL A 155 1.03 7.81 7.93
N VAL A 156 1.20 8.10 9.22
CA VAL A 156 2.14 7.35 10.06
C VAL A 156 1.41 6.88 11.31
N ASN A 157 1.60 5.61 11.65
CA ASN A 157 1.05 5.02 12.86
C ASN A 157 1.99 3.96 13.44
N THR A 158 1.83 3.68 14.71
CA THR A 158 2.51 2.59 15.42
C THR A 158 1.69 2.17 16.64
N VAL A 159 1.92 0.96 17.14
CA VAL A 159 1.35 0.53 18.43
C VAL A 159 2.25 1.06 19.54
N PHE A 160 1.64 1.73 20.52
CA PHE A 160 2.32 2.31 21.66
C PHE A 160 1.36 2.31 22.86
N ASN A 161 1.80 1.82 24.02
CA ASN A 161 0.96 1.70 25.22
C ASN A 161 -0.41 1.04 24.94
N ASP A 162 -0.40 -0.14 24.29
CA ASP A 162 -1.57 -0.97 23.96
C ASP A 162 -2.65 -0.28 23.09
N ARG A 163 -2.27 0.80 22.39
CA ARG A 163 -3.14 1.54 21.48
C ARG A 163 -2.42 1.78 20.17
N ILE A 164 -3.19 1.94 19.11
CA ILE A 164 -2.64 2.43 17.85
C ILE A 164 -2.66 3.96 17.93
N TYR A 165 -1.49 4.57 17.80
CA TYR A 165 -1.32 6.01 17.64
C TYR A 165 -1.23 6.33 16.17
N TRP A 166 -2.08 7.24 15.71
CA TRP A 166 -2.23 7.67 14.33
C TRP A 166 -1.86 9.13 14.21
N PHE A 167 -1.12 9.47 13.16
CA PHE A 167 -0.80 10.84 12.82
C PHE A 167 -0.84 11.02 11.31
N TRP A 168 -1.25 12.22 10.91
CA TRP A 168 -1.43 12.60 9.51
C TRP A 168 -0.67 13.90 9.24
N GLY A 169 -0.43 14.21 7.97
CA GLY A 169 0.07 15.50 7.54
C GLY A 169 -1.03 16.57 7.54
N ASP A 170 -0.87 17.51 6.63
CA ASP A 170 -1.81 18.59 6.34
C ASP A 170 -3.27 18.10 6.33
N THR A 171 -4.13 18.82 7.06
CA THR A 171 -5.50 18.37 7.35
C THR A 171 -6.51 19.50 7.21
N ASN A 172 -7.61 19.24 6.51
CA ASN A 172 -8.70 20.18 6.25
C ASN A 172 -9.72 20.21 7.41
N LEU A 173 -10.14 21.42 7.79
CA LEU A 173 -11.22 21.67 8.77
C LEU A 173 -12.35 22.50 8.13
N PRO A 174 -13.59 22.51 8.66
CA PRO A 174 -14.71 23.25 8.10
C PRO A 174 -14.51 24.75 7.99
N ALA A 175 -13.82 25.36 8.96
CA ALA A 175 -13.69 26.81 9.04
C ALA A 175 -12.78 27.37 7.93
N HIS A 176 -11.71 26.66 7.57
CA HIS A 176 -10.72 27.10 6.59
C HIS A 176 -10.12 25.90 5.83
N PRO A 177 -9.95 26.00 4.50
CA PRO A 177 -9.20 24.99 3.74
C PRO A 177 -7.75 24.93 4.24
N LEU A 178 -7.25 23.72 4.48
CA LEU A 178 -5.95 23.40 5.10
C LEU A 178 -5.78 24.00 6.51
N GLY A 179 -6.48 23.40 7.49
CA GLY A 179 -6.58 23.93 8.86
C GLY A 179 -5.41 23.59 9.77
N ILE A 180 -4.92 22.35 9.75
CA ILE A 180 -3.82 21.88 10.61
C ILE A 180 -2.64 21.48 9.70
N PHE A 181 -1.53 22.20 9.82
CA PHE A 181 -0.29 21.95 9.07
C PHE A 181 0.84 21.35 9.91
N ASP A 182 0.57 21.17 11.20
CA ASP A 182 1.55 20.71 12.19
C ASP A 182 1.07 19.40 12.82
N VAL A 183 0.64 18.47 11.95
CA VAL A 183 0.31 17.06 12.25
C VAL A 183 -0.81 16.90 13.28
N PRO A 184 -2.06 16.61 12.90
CA PRO A 184 -3.03 16.10 13.86
C PRO A 184 -2.73 14.63 14.22
N GLY A 185 -3.26 14.19 15.35
CA GLY A 185 -3.16 12.81 15.78
C GLY A 185 -4.41 12.27 16.45
N ALA A 186 -4.52 10.96 16.53
CA ALA A 186 -5.58 10.24 17.21
C ALA A 186 -5.06 8.94 17.82
N THR A 187 -5.86 8.34 18.70
CA THR A 187 -5.63 6.96 19.16
C THR A 187 -6.84 6.07 18.90
N THR A 188 -6.59 4.79 18.70
CA THR A 188 -7.62 3.75 18.71
C THR A 188 -7.18 2.58 19.56
N LYS A 189 -8.15 1.80 20.03
CA LYS A 189 -7.87 0.45 20.55
C LYS A 189 -7.51 -0.49 19.41
N LEU A 190 -6.73 -1.52 19.70
CA LEU A 190 -6.53 -2.66 18.80
C LEU A 190 -7.85 -3.44 18.65
N PRO A 191 -8.09 -4.13 17.53
CA PRO A 191 -9.30 -4.95 17.35
C PRO A 191 -9.49 -5.97 18.48
N ASN A 192 -8.42 -6.62 18.90
CA ASN A 192 -8.44 -7.62 19.98
C ASN A 192 -8.72 -7.01 21.38
N ASP A 193 -8.60 -5.69 21.53
CA ASP A 193 -8.84 -4.97 22.78
C ASP A 193 -10.16 -4.16 22.76
N GLY A 194 -11.10 -4.55 21.88
CA GLY A 194 -12.40 -3.90 21.72
C GLY A 194 -12.40 -2.71 20.76
N GLY A 195 -11.35 -2.56 19.94
CA GLY A 195 -11.42 -1.79 18.70
C GLY A 195 -12.34 -2.45 17.68
N LEU A 196 -12.76 -1.69 16.66
CA LEU A 196 -13.54 -2.25 15.55
C LEU A 196 -12.70 -3.22 14.72
N SER A 197 -13.36 -4.18 14.08
CA SER A 197 -12.71 -4.95 13.01
C SER A 197 -12.27 -4.01 11.88
N PRO A 198 -11.05 -4.18 11.33
CA PRO A 198 -10.60 -3.42 10.17
C PRO A 198 -11.45 -3.67 8.91
N ASP A 199 -12.33 -4.66 8.90
CA ASP A 199 -13.30 -4.87 7.83
C ASP A 199 -14.46 -3.88 7.83
N VAL A 200 -14.70 -3.16 8.94
CA VAL A 200 -15.88 -2.30 9.10
C VAL A 200 -15.56 -0.84 9.39
N GLY A 201 -14.42 -0.54 10.02
CA GLY A 201 -14.06 0.84 10.32
C GLY A 201 -12.97 0.98 11.38
N VAL A 202 -12.60 2.23 11.65
CA VAL A 202 -11.66 2.60 12.71
C VAL A 202 -12.25 3.75 13.54
N ASN A 203 -12.48 3.53 14.83
CA ASN A 203 -13.00 4.56 15.74
C ASN A 203 -11.86 5.46 16.25
N LEU A 204 -11.53 6.50 15.47
CA LEU A 204 -10.50 7.48 15.78
C LEU A 204 -10.88 8.35 16.99
N ASN A 205 -10.05 8.36 18.03
CA ASN A 205 -10.16 9.31 19.14
C ASN A 205 -9.11 10.40 18.94
N TYR A 206 -9.47 11.48 18.25
CA TYR A 206 -8.57 12.60 17.98
C TYR A 206 -8.12 13.30 19.26
N PHE A 207 -6.87 13.73 19.28
CA PHE A 207 -6.39 14.74 20.22
C PHE A 207 -7.04 16.07 19.88
N LYS A 208 -7.72 16.67 20.86
CA LYS A 208 -8.58 17.83 20.65
C LYS A 208 -8.09 19.07 21.38
N GLY A 209 -8.27 20.22 20.77
CA GLY A 209 -8.08 21.51 21.42
C GLY A 209 -9.27 21.91 22.31
N PRO A 210 -9.19 23.05 23.00
CA PRO A 210 -10.29 23.56 23.84
C PRO A 210 -11.61 23.80 23.10
N ASN A 211 -11.58 23.96 21.77
CA ASN A 211 -12.75 24.11 20.91
C ASN A 211 -13.40 22.78 20.50
N GLY A 212 -12.87 21.63 20.94
CA GLY A 212 -13.36 20.30 20.59
C GLY A 212 -12.99 19.82 19.18
N LEU A 213 -12.24 20.60 18.42
CA LEU A 213 -11.70 20.21 17.11
C LEU A 213 -10.35 19.52 17.28
N ALA A 214 -9.93 18.74 16.28
CA ALA A 214 -8.60 18.16 16.23
C ALA A 214 -7.54 19.28 16.39
N LYS A 215 -6.49 19.02 17.18
CA LYS A 215 -5.38 19.96 17.38
C LYS A 215 -4.13 19.52 16.63
N ALA A 216 -3.25 20.49 16.36
CA ALA A 216 -1.86 20.22 16.00
C ALA A 216 -1.16 19.47 17.15
N THR A 217 -0.32 18.50 16.81
CA THR A 217 0.47 17.73 17.78
C THR A 217 1.96 17.90 17.56
N ALA A 218 2.42 18.44 16.43
CA ALA A 218 3.84 18.65 16.12
C ALA A 218 4.13 20.10 15.69
N ASP A 219 3.67 21.09 16.45
CA ASP A 219 3.97 22.50 16.21
C ASP A 219 5.44 22.81 16.52
N MET A 220 6.31 22.56 15.54
CA MET A 220 7.75 22.77 15.66
C MET A 220 8.12 24.20 15.27
N PRO A 221 9.09 24.83 15.97
CA PRO A 221 9.53 26.19 15.68
C PRO A 221 9.89 26.39 14.21
N GLY A 222 9.48 27.51 13.63
CA GLY A 222 9.74 27.85 12.24
C GLY A 222 8.48 28.27 11.48
N LYS A 223 8.62 28.52 10.18
CA LYS A 223 7.50 28.87 9.29
C LYS A 223 7.08 27.65 8.49
N GLY A 224 5.84 27.69 8.00
CA GLY A 224 5.30 26.64 7.14
C GLY A 224 4.98 25.33 7.89
N PRO A 225 4.50 24.31 7.16
CA PRO A 225 4.07 23.04 7.74
C PRO A 225 5.19 22.27 8.44
N THR A 226 4.79 21.42 9.38
CA THR A 226 5.63 20.37 9.95
C THR A 226 5.14 19.02 9.45
N TRP A 227 6.03 18.26 8.81
CA TRP A 227 5.76 16.87 8.41
C TRP A 227 6.60 15.92 9.23
N ILE A 228 6.08 14.71 9.46
CA ILE A 228 6.77 13.68 10.25
C ILE A 228 6.94 12.37 9.48
N GLY A 229 7.98 11.61 9.83
CA GLY A 229 8.31 10.31 9.28
C GLY A 229 9.00 9.42 10.30
N GLY A 230 9.24 8.15 9.96
CA GLY A 230 9.98 7.24 10.83
C GLY A 230 9.32 6.95 12.19
N LEU A 231 8.02 7.20 12.35
CA LEU A 231 7.30 7.05 13.62
C LEU A 231 7.37 5.62 14.17
N ILE A 232 7.88 5.47 15.40
CA ILE A 232 8.05 4.16 16.04
C ILE A 232 8.01 4.25 17.57
N ALA A 233 7.48 3.20 18.21
CA ALA A 233 7.67 2.96 19.64
C ALA A 233 8.95 2.13 19.88
N LEU A 234 9.87 2.66 20.68
CA LEU A 234 11.13 2.00 21.05
C LEU A 234 11.34 2.05 22.56
N LYS A 235 11.94 0.99 23.12
CA LYS A 235 12.34 0.98 24.52
C LYS A 235 13.63 1.79 24.73
N ASP A 236 13.67 2.54 25.82
CA ASP A 236 14.90 3.14 26.33
C ASP A 236 15.69 2.14 27.20
N LYS A 237 16.87 2.56 27.67
CA LYS A 237 17.71 1.78 28.58
C LYS A 237 17.02 1.33 29.88
N ASN A 238 15.96 2.00 30.30
CA ASN A 238 15.17 1.69 31.49
C ASN A 238 13.93 0.84 31.16
N GLN A 239 13.81 0.33 29.93
CA GLN A 239 12.66 -0.43 29.42
C GLN A 239 11.35 0.36 29.31
N HIS A 240 11.41 1.69 29.34
CA HIS A 240 10.24 2.53 29.07
C HIS A 240 10.07 2.73 27.57
N GLU A 241 8.85 2.54 27.08
CA GLU A 241 8.54 2.84 25.68
C GLU A 241 8.55 4.35 25.42
N LYS A 242 9.17 4.74 24.31
CA LYS A 242 9.26 6.10 23.78
C LYS A 242 8.68 6.11 22.38
N LEU A 243 7.74 7.02 22.14
CA LEU A 243 7.19 7.26 20.81
C LEU A 243 8.00 8.36 20.12
N LEU A 244 8.76 7.98 19.10
CA LEU A 244 9.74 8.83 18.41
C LEU A 244 9.39 8.98 16.94
N ALA A 245 9.70 10.14 16.36
CA ALA A 245 9.61 10.40 14.93
C ALA A 245 10.71 11.37 14.48
N SER A 246 10.98 11.43 13.18
CA SER A 246 11.65 12.59 12.58
C SER A 246 10.62 13.64 12.18
N TYR A 247 11.06 14.89 12.08
CA TYR A 247 10.26 15.95 11.48
C TYR A 247 11.05 16.72 10.42
N ALA A 248 10.30 17.39 9.54
CA ALA A 248 10.79 18.33 8.55
C ALA A 248 9.93 19.60 8.58
N LYS A 249 10.55 20.78 8.46
CA LYS A 249 9.84 22.03 8.16
C LYS A 249 9.89 22.31 6.67
N ILE A 250 8.75 22.70 6.12
CA ILE A 250 8.53 22.81 4.68
C ILE A 250 8.26 24.26 4.28
N GLU A 251 8.93 24.72 3.24
CA GLU A 251 8.65 25.99 2.57
C GLU A 251 8.20 25.79 1.13
N PRO A 252 7.46 26.74 0.52
CA PRO A 252 7.11 26.65 -0.89
C PRO A 252 8.36 26.55 -1.77
N PRO A 253 8.40 25.67 -2.80
CA PRO A 253 7.32 24.84 -3.34
C PRO A 253 7.37 23.37 -2.88
N LEU A 254 7.45 23.10 -1.57
CA LEU A 254 7.67 21.78 -0.93
C LEU A 254 9.15 21.44 -0.67
N GLU A 255 9.96 22.43 -0.32
CA GLU A 255 11.37 22.26 0.04
C GLU A 255 11.53 22.12 1.56
N THR A 256 12.35 21.15 1.98
CA THR A 256 12.71 21.00 3.39
C THR A 256 13.86 21.93 3.73
N TYR A 257 13.65 22.85 4.68
CA TYR A 257 14.70 23.77 5.14
C TYR A 257 15.25 23.41 6.54
N GLU A 258 14.52 22.62 7.33
CA GLU A 258 14.94 22.14 8.65
C GLU A 258 14.51 20.68 8.88
N ARG A 259 15.33 19.91 9.60
CA ARG A 259 15.01 18.55 10.05
C ARG A 259 15.45 18.32 11.49
N GLY A 260 14.75 17.41 12.15
CA GLY A 260 15.11 16.99 13.50
C GLY A 260 14.40 15.72 13.96
N ILE A 261 14.58 15.40 15.24
CA ILE A 261 13.92 14.29 15.94
C ILE A 261 12.98 14.87 16.98
N ILE A 262 11.80 14.27 17.11
CA ILE A 262 10.77 14.59 18.09
C ILE A 262 10.41 13.35 18.92
N GLU A 263 9.98 13.59 20.16
CA GLU A 263 9.45 12.57 21.09
C GLU A 263 8.05 13.00 21.54
N PHE A 264 7.09 12.07 21.55
CA PHE A 264 5.73 12.35 21.98
C PHE A 264 5.62 12.41 23.51
N ASP A 265 5.14 13.53 24.02
CA ASP A 265 4.74 13.73 25.40
C ASP A 265 3.29 13.28 25.58
N VAL A 266 3.10 12.14 26.26
CA VAL A 266 1.79 11.53 26.47
C VAL A 266 0.86 12.40 27.30
N ALA A 267 1.40 13.15 28.28
CA ALA A 267 0.58 13.98 29.16
C ALA A 267 0.10 15.25 28.46
N ALA A 268 0.95 15.83 27.60
CA ALA A 268 0.60 17.00 26.80
C ALA A 268 -0.15 16.66 25.50
N GLU A 269 -0.12 15.38 25.08
CA GLU A 269 -0.63 14.91 23.80
C GLU A 269 0.04 15.63 22.61
N GLU A 270 1.34 15.88 22.71
CA GLU A 270 2.13 16.70 21.78
C GLU A 270 3.55 16.16 21.62
N PHE A 271 4.11 16.31 20.43
CA PHE A 271 5.51 16.10 20.17
C PHE A 271 6.37 17.25 20.70
N ARG A 272 7.52 16.89 21.27
CA ARG A 272 8.56 17.82 21.73
C ARG A 272 9.83 17.60 20.93
N GLN A 273 10.46 18.70 20.51
CA GLN A 273 11.74 18.66 19.81
C GLN A 273 12.82 18.07 20.72
N VAL A 274 13.50 17.02 20.23
CA VAL A 274 14.65 16.40 20.90
C VAL A 274 15.95 17.03 20.40
N LYS A 275 16.10 17.16 19.08
CA LYS A 275 17.26 17.80 18.44
C LYS A 275 16.97 18.15 16.99
N THR A 276 17.77 19.07 16.44
CA THR A 276 17.86 19.36 15.00
C THR A 276 19.15 18.82 14.41
N PHE A 277 19.23 18.70 13.09
CA PHE A 277 20.46 18.31 12.40
C PHE A 277 20.55 18.94 10.99
N PRO A 278 21.78 19.13 10.45
CA PRO A 278 21.97 19.75 9.15
C PRO A 278 21.29 18.96 8.01
N LEU A 279 20.76 19.64 6.99
CA LEU A 279 20.18 19.00 5.81
C LEU A 279 21.17 18.13 5.02
N SER A 280 22.47 18.39 5.17
CA SER A 280 23.56 17.58 4.62
C SER A 280 23.76 16.24 5.34
N THR A 281 23.06 15.99 6.44
CA THR A 281 23.09 14.71 7.15
C THR A 281 22.52 13.61 6.25
N PRO A 282 23.33 12.62 5.82
CA PRO A 282 22.94 11.70 4.75
C PRO A 282 21.88 10.69 5.18
N LEU A 283 21.86 10.32 6.47
CA LEU A 283 20.98 9.29 7.01
C LEU A 283 20.24 9.82 8.23
N TYR A 284 18.93 9.60 8.24
CA TYR A 284 18.03 10.01 9.31
C TYR A 284 16.77 9.13 9.22
N PRO A 285 15.96 9.03 10.30
CA PRO A 285 14.71 8.29 10.24
C PRO A 285 13.78 8.90 9.20
N ASN A 286 13.30 8.11 8.24
CA ASN A 286 12.32 8.56 7.25
C ASN A 286 11.51 7.37 6.70
N GLY A 287 10.36 7.64 6.07
CA GLY A 287 9.50 6.60 5.53
C GLY A 287 8.81 5.76 6.61
N HIS A 288 8.48 4.51 6.27
CA HIS A 288 7.77 3.60 7.17
C HIS A 288 8.75 2.65 7.89
N PRO A 289 8.84 2.72 9.23
CA PRO A 289 9.73 1.85 9.96
C PRO A 289 9.19 0.42 10.11
N LEU A 290 10.12 -0.54 10.18
CA LEU A 290 9.83 -1.93 10.54
C LEU A 290 10.97 -2.50 11.41
N LYS A 291 10.63 -3.42 12.31
CA LYS A 291 11.62 -4.14 13.12
C LYS A 291 12.05 -5.42 12.40
N VAL A 292 13.35 -5.69 12.41
CA VAL A 292 13.95 -6.88 11.82
C VAL A 292 14.97 -7.45 12.81
N THR A 293 14.89 -8.76 13.07
CA THR A 293 15.89 -9.46 13.86
C THR A 293 16.89 -10.15 12.95
N GLU A 294 18.18 -9.85 13.13
CA GLU A 294 19.28 -10.44 12.37
C GLU A 294 20.35 -10.94 13.32
N ASN A 295 20.67 -12.24 13.27
CA ASN A 295 21.68 -12.86 14.14
C ASN A 295 21.46 -12.57 15.64
N GLY A 296 20.20 -12.53 16.09
CA GLY A 296 19.82 -12.24 17.47
C GLY A 296 19.84 -10.75 17.85
N LEU A 297 20.15 -9.84 16.92
CA LEU A 297 20.11 -8.39 17.13
C LEU A 297 18.88 -7.79 16.46
N GLU A 298 18.17 -6.92 17.19
CA GLU A 298 17.02 -6.19 16.63
C GLU A 298 17.47 -4.86 16.02
N TYR A 299 17.08 -4.66 14.77
CA TYR A 299 17.29 -3.44 14.01
C TYR A 299 15.95 -2.84 13.61
N LEU A 300 15.91 -1.51 13.61
CA LEU A 300 14.87 -0.74 12.96
C LEU A 300 15.33 -0.43 11.54
N TYR A 301 14.53 -0.84 10.57
CA TYR A 301 14.71 -0.53 9.16
C TYR A 301 13.74 0.58 8.74
N PHE A 302 14.08 1.35 7.71
CA PHE A 302 13.29 2.48 7.20
C PHE A 302 12.97 2.32 5.72
N CYS A 303 11.68 2.19 5.40
CA CYS A 303 11.18 1.82 4.09
C CYS A 303 10.75 3.04 3.27
N LEU A 304 11.48 3.35 2.19
CA LEU A 304 11.12 4.39 1.21
C LEU A 304 11.83 4.23 -0.15
N PRO A 305 11.29 3.44 -1.11
CA PRO A 305 10.26 2.41 -0.94
C PRO A 305 10.80 1.09 -0.40
N PHE A 306 12.12 0.91 -0.39
CA PHE A 306 12.76 -0.30 0.14
C PHE A 306 13.47 0.02 1.45
N PRO A 307 13.61 -0.98 2.35
CA PRO A 307 14.17 -0.77 3.67
C PRO A 307 15.70 -0.77 3.63
N THR A 308 16.27 0.28 3.04
CA THR A 308 17.73 0.38 2.77
C THR A 308 18.52 1.12 3.84
N VAL A 309 17.83 1.71 4.82
CA VAL A 309 18.46 2.36 5.97
C VAL A 309 18.06 1.60 7.22
N ARG A 310 19.02 1.38 8.12
CA ARG A 310 18.75 0.75 9.43
C ARG A 310 19.53 1.39 10.57
N VAL A 311 19.08 1.11 11.78
CA VAL A 311 19.71 1.49 13.06
C VAL A 311 19.37 0.42 14.11
N PRO A 312 20.20 0.17 15.16
CA PRO A 312 19.78 -0.68 16.27
C PRO A 312 18.44 -0.22 16.86
N ALA A 313 17.56 -1.16 17.23
CA ALA A 313 16.19 -0.86 17.65
C ALA A 313 16.07 -0.38 19.12
N THR A 314 16.77 0.69 19.47
CA THR A 314 16.68 1.35 20.79
C THR A 314 16.40 2.84 20.66
N ALA A 315 15.78 3.43 21.68
CA ALA A 315 15.49 4.86 21.69
C ALA A 315 16.77 5.72 21.58
N GLU A 316 17.86 5.28 22.18
CA GLU A 316 19.16 5.95 22.13
C GLU A 316 19.78 5.88 20.73
N ALA A 317 19.78 4.71 20.10
CA ALA A 317 20.35 4.55 18.77
C ALA A 317 19.52 5.30 17.71
N TYR A 318 18.19 5.31 17.84
CA TYR A 318 17.32 6.13 16.98
C TYR A 318 17.71 7.62 17.03
N LYS A 319 18.09 8.12 18.20
CA LYS A 319 18.52 9.51 18.43
C LYS A 319 19.96 9.77 18.02
N ASP A 320 20.79 8.77 17.72
CA ASP A 320 22.18 8.93 17.31
C ASP A 320 22.36 8.63 15.81
N LEU A 321 22.44 9.69 15.00
CA LEU A 321 22.53 9.55 13.54
C LEU A 321 23.84 8.89 13.07
N SER A 322 24.87 8.80 13.93
CA SER A 322 26.11 8.09 13.63
C SER A 322 25.97 6.55 13.70
N GLN A 323 24.87 6.06 14.26
CA GLN A 323 24.53 4.63 14.31
C GLN A 323 23.87 4.15 13.02
N TYR A 324 23.38 5.06 12.18
CA TYR A 324 22.61 4.70 10.99
C TYR A 324 23.52 4.14 9.91
N GLU A 325 23.04 3.07 9.28
CA GLU A 325 23.70 2.38 8.19
C GLU A 325 22.80 2.40 6.95
N THR A 326 23.40 2.49 5.78
CA THR A 326 22.72 2.32 4.49
C THR A 326 23.22 1.06 3.79
N TYR A 327 22.32 0.32 3.17
CA TYR A 327 22.64 -0.83 2.34
C TYR A 327 22.93 -0.35 0.91
N THR A 328 24.21 -0.24 0.57
CA THR A 328 24.64 0.44 -0.66
C THR A 328 25.86 -0.22 -1.31
N CYS A 329 25.95 -0.06 -2.63
CA CYS A 329 27.13 -0.41 -3.42
C CYS A 329 28.17 0.71 -3.51
N LEU A 330 27.95 1.85 -2.86
CA LEU A 330 28.97 2.89 -2.78
C LEU A 330 30.14 2.44 -1.89
N LYS A 331 31.36 2.80 -2.28
CA LYS A 331 32.57 2.59 -1.48
C LYS A 331 32.57 3.54 -0.27
N ALA A 332 33.06 3.08 0.88
CA ALA A 332 33.25 3.93 2.05
C ALA A 332 34.11 5.17 1.70
N GLY A 333 33.67 6.35 2.15
CA GLY A 333 34.33 7.62 1.79
C GLY A 333 34.05 8.12 0.37
N SER A 334 33.12 7.49 -0.37
CA SER A 334 32.70 7.96 -1.69
C SER A 334 32.19 9.41 -1.62
N PRO A 335 32.73 10.34 -2.42
CA PRO A 335 32.28 11.73 -2.42
C PRO A 335 30.90 11.85 -3.08
N PRO A 336 30.01 12.76 -2.60
CA PRO A 336 28.65 12.89 -3.12
C PRO A 336 28.56 13.15 -4.64
N ASN A 337 29.47 13.96 -5.18
CA ASN A 337 29.45 14.38 -6.58
C ASN A 337 30.25 13.46 -7.53
N LYS A 338 30.92 12.44 -6.99
CA LYS A 338 31.72 11.50 -7.78
C LYS A 338 31.65 10.11 -7.15
N PRO A 339 30.49 9.42 -7.27
CA PRO A 339 30.26 8.15 -6.61
C PRO A 339 31.30 7.11 -7.05
N LEU A 340 31.86 6.40 -6.08
CA LEU A 340 32.76 5.27 -6.31
C LEU A 340 32.03 3.98 -5.95
N ILE A 341 32.04 3.00 -6.86
CA ILE A 341 31.38 1.71 -6.65
C ILE A 341 32.34 0.75 -5.92
N ASP A 342 31.79 0.02 -4.96
CA ASP A 342 32.45 -1.05 -4.21
C ASP A 342 32.34 -2.35 -5.02
N HIS A 343 33.48 -2.98 -5.28
CA HIS A 343 33.57 -4.23 -6.02
C HIS A 343 34.24 -5.29 -5.15
N ASP A 344 33.84 -6.55 -5.32
CA ASP A 344 34.54 -7.68 -4.72
C ASP A 344 35.83 -8.03 -5.47
N GLU A 345 36.52 -9.07 -4.99
CA GLU A 345 37.79 -9.54 -5.56
C GLU A 345 37.63 -10.07 -7.00
N GLN A 346 36.41 -10.44 -7.39
CA GLN A 346 36.05 -10.92 -8.71
C GLN A 346 35.54 -9.79 -9.62
N GLY A 347 35.49 -8.54 -9.11
CA GLY A 347 35.03 -7.36 -9.83
C GLY A 347 33.52 -7.18 -9.87
N ALA A 348 32.73 -8.02 -9.18
CA ALA A 348 31.29 -7.86 -9.09
C ALA A 348 30.91 -6.76 -8.08
N VAL A 349 29.81 -6.07 -8.34
CA VAL A 349 29.33 -4.99 -7.46
C VAL A 349 28.91 -5.54 -6.11
N ARG A 350 29.43 -4.95 -5.03
CA ARG A 350 29.20 -5.40 -3.64
C ARG A 350 28.29 -4.44 -2.88
N TYR A 351 27.12 -4.92 -2.49
CA TYR A 351 26.27 -4.22 -1.52
C TYR A 351 26.59 -4.66 -0.09
N SER A 352 26.69 -3.69 0.81
CA SER A 352 26.84 -3.95 2.24
C SER A 352 26.35 -2.77 3.06
N TRP A 353 26.11 -3.01 4.36
CA TRP A 353 25.79 -1.97 5.32
C TRP A 353 26.99 -1.06 5.56
N LYS A 354 26.81 0.25 5.36
CA LYS A 354 27.87 1.26 5.49
C LYS A 354 27.31 2.51 6.18
N LYS A 355 28.14 3.13 7.02
CA LYS A 355 27.80 4.39 7.71
C LYS A 355 28.14 5.62 6.87
N GLY A 356 27.38 6.69 7.06
CA GLY A 356 27.70 8.02 6.51
C GLY A 356 27.59 8.17 4.99
N LEU A 357 26.98 7.21 4.30
CA LEU A 357 26.68 7.27 2.88
C LEU A 357 25.18 7.49 2.66
N PRO A 358 24.76 8.21 1.60
CA PRO A 358 23.34 8.43 1.32
C PRO A 358 22.67 7.16 0.76
N THR A 359 21.34 7.14 0.79
CA THR A 359 20.54 6.19 0.01
C THR A 359 20.66 6.46 -1.49
N LEU A 360 20.58 5.41 -2.31
CA LEU A 360 20.52 5.53 -3.77
C LEU A 360 19.06 5.55 -4.21
N ASP A 361 18.54 6.70 -4.61
CA ASP A 361 17.20 6.83 -5.18
C ASP A 361 17.16 6.41 -6.67
N SER A 362 15.95 6.27 -7.22
CA SER A 362 15.75 5.85 -8.62
C SER A 362 16.46 6.77 -9.61
N LYS A 363 16.54 8.08 -9.32
CA LYS A 363 17.22 9.07 -10.18
C LYS A 363 18.73 8.86 -10.17
N SER A 364 19.33 8.69 -9.00
CA SER A 364 20.77 8.44 -8.84
C SER A 364 21.17 7.11 -9.47
N GLN A 365 20.38 6.06 -9.26
CA GLN A 365 20.58 4.75 -9.89
C GLN A 365 20.51 4.84 -11.41
N ALA A 366 19.49 5.52 -11.96
CA ALA A 366 19.37 5.73 -13.40
C ALA A 366 20.57 6.52 -13.96
N SER A 367 21.04 7.55 -13.25
CA SER A 367 22.23 8.31 -13.63
C SER A 367 23.51 7.45 -13.63
N MET A 368 23.69 6.59 -12.62
CA MET A 368 24.81 5.65 -12.56
C MET A 368 24.77 4.61 -13.68
N VAL A 369 23.58 4.12 -14.04
CA VAL A 369 23.42 3.21 -15.18
C VAL A 369 23.72 3.93 -16.51
N ASN A 370 23.17 5.12 -16.71
CA ASN A 370 23.36 5.89 -17.95
C ASN A 370 24.82 6.33 -18.17
N SER A 371 25.57 6.54 -17.09
CA SER A 371 27.00 6.86 -17.14
C SER A 371 27.90 5.63 -17.27
N GLY A 372 27.35 4.41 -17.20
CA GLY A 372 28.12 3.16 -17.25
C GLY A 372 28.85 2.80 -15.95
N LEU A 373 28.60 3.52 -14.85
CA LEU A 373 29.14 3.18 -13.53
C LEU A 373 28.53 1.89 -12.97
N LEU A 374 27.26 1.64 -13.31
CA LEU A 374 26.55 0.40 -12.98
C LEU A 374 25.92 -0.16 -14.26
N LYS A 375 25.80 -1.48 -14.35
CA LYS A 375 24.92 -2.14 -15.32
C LYS A 375 23.51 -2.24 -14.73
N PRO A 376 22.46 -2.34 -15.54
CA PRO A 376 21.10 -2.56 -15.04
C PRO A 376 20.95 -3.80 -14.13
N ASN A 377 21.81 -4.81 -14.30
CA ASN A 377 21.81 -6.03 -13.48
C ASN A 377 22.62 -5.88 -12.18
N ASP A 378 23.36 -4.78 -12.02
CA ASP A 378 24.09 -4.46 -10.78
C ASP A 378 23.18 -3.76 -9.75
N LEU A 379 21.94 -3.42 -10.13
CA LEU A 379 20.98 -2.79 -9.21
C LEU A 379 20.37 -3.81 -8.25
N GLN A 380 20.47 -3.54 -6.94
CA GLN A 380 19.91 -4.41 -5.90
C GLN A 380 18.38 -4.52 -6.02
N PHE A 381 17.71 -3.40 -6.28
CA PHE A 381 16.26 -3.25 -6.30
C PHE A 381 15.81 -2.94 -7.73
N ARG A 382 15.29 -3.95 -8.43
CA ARG A 382 14.77 -3.80 -9.78
C ARG A 382 13.56 -4.72 -9.96
N LEU A 383 12.38 -4.16 -9.73
CA LEU A 383 11.12 -4.89 -9.81
C LEU A 383 10.51 -4.74 -11.20
N PHE A 384 9.83 -5.79 -11.62
CA PHE A 384 9.15 -5.86 -12.89
C PHE A 384 7.70 -6.26 -12.69
N ASP A 385 6.83 -5.69 -13.50
CA ASP A 385 5.47 -6.20 -13.67
C ASP A 385 5.54 -7.66 -14.12
N LEU A 386 4.92 -8.54 -13.33
CA LEU A 386 4.84 -9.98 -13.60
C LEU A 386 4.37 -10.28 -15.02
N ASN A 387 3.38 -9.51 -15.50
CA ASN A 387 2.64 -9.80 -16.72
C ASN A 387 3.33 -9.23 -17.96
N THR A 388 3.84 -7.99 -17.86
CA THR A 388 4.41 -7.28 -19.02
C THR A 388 5.93 -7.32 -19.08
N GLY A 389 6.62 -7.61 -17.97
CA GLY A 389 8.07 -7.52 -17.88
C GLY A 389 8.61 -6.08 -17.89
N ARG A 390 7.73 -5.08 -17.80
CA ARG A 390 8.10 -3.68 -17.68
C ARG A 390 8.72 -3.41 -16.32
N ALA A 391 9.86 -2.71 -16.31
CA ALA A 391 10.49 -2.26 -15.07
C ALA A 391 9.62 -1.20 -14.38
N LEU A 392 9.53 -1.29 -13.06
CA LEU A 392 8.71 -0.40 -12.24
C LEU A 392 9.56 0.74 -11.66
N ASN A 393 9.05 1.96 -11.73
CA ASN A 393 9.65 3.11 -11.05
C ASN A 393 9.06 3.23 -9.64
N CYS A 394 9.54 2.40 -8.73
CA CYS A 394 9.00 2.29 -7.38
C CYS A 394 9.29 3.56 -6.56
N HIS A 395 8.30 4.00 -5.81
CA HIS A 395 8.34 5.09 -4.82
C HIS A 395 7.56 4.66 -3.59
N GLY A 396 7.49 5.49 -2.54
CA GLY A 396 6.64 5.38 -1.34
C GLY A 396 6.00 4.01 -1.07
N GLY A 397 6.46 3.31 -0.03
CA GLY A 397 5.93 1.99 0.28
C GLY A 397 6.35 1.48 1.65
N SER A 398 5.79 0.33 2.01
CA SER A 398 6.04 -0.35 3.29
C SER A 398 6.37 -1.82 3.06
N VAL A 399 7.19 -2.38 3.94
CA VAL A 399 7.60 -3.79 3.93
C VAL A 399 7.35 -4.38 5.32
N TYR A 400 6.79 -5.58 5.37
CA TYR A 400 6.58 -6.35 6.61
C TYR A 400 6.79 -7.83 6.35
N TRP A 401 7.15 -8.56 7.40
CA TRP A 401 7.07 -10.02 7.39
C TRP A 401 5.60 -10.43 7.38
N ASN A 402 5.27 -11.47 6.62
CA ASN A 402 3.92 -12.00 6.53
C ASN A 402 3.92 -13.49 6.88
N GLU A 403 3.14 -13.87 7.88
CA GLU A 403 3.09 -15.24 8.38
C GLU A 403 2.47 -16.21 7.38
N HIS A 404 1.38 -15.85 6.71
CA HIS A 404 0.75 -16.71 5.70
C HIS A 404 1.70 -17.04 4.54
N ARG A 405 2.47 -16.04 4.07
CA ARG A 405 3.45 -16.22 3.01
C ARG A 405 4.76 -16.82 3.48
N GLN A 406 5.06 -16.71 4.77
CA GLN A 406 6.41 -16.91 5.30
C GLN A 406 7.44 -16.10 4.48
N ARG A 407 7.11 -14.85 4.13
CA ARG A 407 7.94 -13.99 3.28
C ARG A 407 7.81 -12.55 3.71
N TRP A 408 8.79 -11.75 3.31
CA TRP A 408 8.64 -10.30 3.33
C TRP A 408 7.72 -9.89 2.19
N VAL A 409 6.70 -9.11 2.50
CA VAL A 409 5.75 -8.55 1.52
C VAL A 409 5.92 -7.05 1.45
N CYS A 410 5.82 -6.50 0.24
CA CYS A 410 5.93 -5.08 -0.03
C CYS A 410 4.65 -4.57 -0.68
N ILE A 411 4.13 -3.45 -0.17
CA ILE A 411 3.11 -2.62 -0.84
C ILE A 411 3.76 -1.29 -1.19
N MET A 412 3.76 -0.93 -2.47
CA MET A 412 4.50 0.22 -2.97
C MET A 412 3.78 0.94 -4.10
N LEU A 413 4.04 2.24 -4.19
CA LEU A 413 3.59 3.12 -5.25
C LEU A 413 4.52 3.06 -6.46
N GLU A 414 3.97 3.23 -7.66
CA GLU A 414 4.74 3.53 -8.87
C GLU A 414 4.60 5.00 -9.29
N LEU A 415 5.73 5.63 -9.63
CA LEU A 415 5.76 6.95 -10.27
C LEU A 415 5.47 6.83 -11.77
N PHE A 416 4.60 7.70 -12.28
CA PHE A 416 4.34 7.86 -13.71
C PHE A 416 3.91 6.55 -14.41
N GLY A 417 3.04 5.78 -13.75
CA GLY A 417 2.34 4.64 -14.35
C GLY A 417 1.23 5.12 -15.30
N SER A 418 0.05 4.48 -15.27
CA SER A 418 -1.13 5.01 -15.99
C SER A 418 -1.66 6.33 -15.41
N SER A 419 -1.25 6.66 -14.20
CA SER A 419 -1.46 7.93 -13.51
C SER A 419 -0.14 8.32 -12.82
N PRO A 420 0.18 9.61 -12.61
CA PRO A 420 1.42 10.04 -11.97
C PRO A 420 1.72 9.32 -10.65
N LEU A 421 0.71 9.05 -9.83
CA LEU A 421 0.81 8.34 -8.55
C LEU A 421 -0.38 7.41 -8.28
N GLY A 422 -0.98 6.82 -9.31
CA GLY A 422 -2.24 6.06 -9.17
C GLY A 422 -2.10 4.54 -9.05
N GLU A 423 -0.90 3.98 -9.23
CA GLU A 423 -0.69 2.53 -9.30
C GLU A 423 -0.01 1.99 -8.04
N ILE A 424 -0.65 1.00 -7.39
CA ILE A 424 -0.08 0.27 -6.25
C ILE A 424 0.23 -1.16 -6.62
N TRP A 425 1.38 -1.62 -6.15
CA TRP A 425 1.98 -2.91 -6.46
C TRP A 425 2.25 -3.72 -5.20
N TYR A 426 2.10 -5.04 -5.32
CA TYR A 426 2.44 -6.05 -4.32
C TYR A 426 3.66 -6.86 -4.78
N ALA A 427 4.63 -7.10 -3.89
CA ALA A 427 5.80 -7.94 -4.16
C ALA A 427 6.16 -8.84 -2.96
N GLU A 428 6.92 -9.92 -3.21
CA GLU A 428 7.39 -10.88 -2.20
C GLU A 428 8.91 -11.07 -2.27
N ALA A 429 9.56 -11.30 -1.12
CA ALA A 429 10.99 -11.63 -1.03
C ALA A 429 11.35 -12.54 0.16
N ASN A 430 12.52 -13.17 0.07
CA ASN A 430 13.08 -14.00 1.15
C ASN A 430 13.67 -13.17 2.31
N THR A 431 14.22 -11.99 2.02
CA THR A 431 14.79 -11.06 3.02
C THR A 431 14.15 -9.67 2.88
N PRO A 432 14.25 -8.78 3.89
CA PRO A 432 13.80 -7.38 3.74
C PRO A 432 14.48 -6.67 2.57
N LEU A 433 15.72 -7.06 2.24
CA LEU A 433 16.51 -6.49 1.16
C LEU A 433 16.30 -7.18 -0.20
N GLY A 434 15.45 -8.21 -0.26
CA GLY A 434 15.12 -8.93 -1.50
C GLY A 434 15.60 -10.39 -1.55
N PRO A 435 15.85 -10.93 -2.75
CA PRO A 435 15.71 -10.26 -4.05
C PRO A 435 14.25 -9.91 -4.33
N TRP A 436 13.98 -8.63 -4.58
CA TRP A 436 12.69 -8.13 -5.03
C TRP A 436 12.71 -8.08 -6.55
N GLN A 437 12.01 -9.02 -7.22
CA GLN A 437 12.11 -9.18 -8.68
C GLN A 437 10.79 -8.93 -9.39
N TYR A 438 9.70 -9.55 -8.93
CA TYR A 438 8.41 -9.47 -9.59
C TYR A 438 7.38 -8.84 -8.68
N ALA A 439 6.50 -8.04 -9.26
CA ALA A 439 5.38 -7.43 -8.58
C ALA A 439 4.11 -7.57 -9.40
N GLN A 440 2.99 -7.64 -8.70
CA GLN A 440 1.65 -7.66 -9.26
C GLN A 440 0.94 -6.35 -8.92
N LYS A 441 0.33 -5.73 -9.93
CA LYS A 441 -0.48 -4.53 -9.71
C LYS A 441 -1.78 -4.91 -9.01
N ILE A 442 -2.10 -4.22 -7.92
CA ILE A 442 -3.26 -4.54 -7.06
C ILE A 442 -4.31 -3.42 -7.02
N VAL A 443 -3.93 -2.16 -7.26
CA VAL A 443 -4.84 -1.00 -7.30
C VAL A 443 -4.44 -0.08 -8.44
N THR A 444 -5.45 0.42 -9.16
CA THR A 444 -5.32 1.52 -10.14
C THR A 444 -6.28 2.66 -9.82
N HIS A 445 -5.75 3.87 -9.75
CA HIS A 445 -6.49 5.14 -9.74
C HIS A 445 -6.20 5.94 -11.02
N ASN A 446 -7.14 5.91 -11.97
CA ASN A 446 -7.02 6.62 -13.25
C ASN A 446 -7.06 8.15 -13.08
N ASN A 447 -6.03 8.85 -13.53
CA ASN A 447 -5.87 10.30 -13.39
C ASN A 447 -6.21 10.85 -11.99
N TYR A 448 -5.79 10.12 -10.97
CA TYR A 448 -5.87 10.49 -9.56
C TYR A 448 -4.66 9.91 -8.84
N SER A 449 -4.24 10.55 -7.75
CA SER A 449 -3.12 10.06 -6.93
C SER A 449 -3.64 9.22 -5.76
N PHE A 450 -2.89 8.16 -5.44
CA PHE A 450 -3.02 7.34 -4.25
C PHE A 450 -1.62 7.04 -3.71
N TYR A 451 -1.09 7.91 -2.84
CA TYR A 451 0.33 7.88 -2.44
C TYR A 451 0.56 7.67 -0.94
N ASN A 452 1.83 7.48 -0.58
CA ASN A 452 2.29 7.04 0.75
C ASN A 452 1.55 5.79 1.26
N PRO A 453 1.48 4.70 0.45
CA PRO A 453 0.80 3.49 0.88
C PRO A 453 1.50 2.85 2.09
N LYS A 454 0.73 2.58 3.14
CA LYS A 454 1.21 1.95 4.37
C LYS A 454 0.36 0.74 4.71
N GLN A 455 1.02 -0.40 4.94
CA GLN A 455 0.40 -1.60 5.51
C GLN A 455 0.15 -1.44 7.01
N HIS A 456 -0.87 -2.12 7.51
CA HIS A 456 -1.26 -2.15 8.93
C HIS A 456 -1.16 -3.56 9.50
N PRO A 457 0.05 -4.07 9.81
CA PRO A 457 0.22 -5.45 10.28
C PRO A 457 -0.53 -5.74 11.61
N MET A 458 -0.85 -4.71 12.40
CA MET A 458 -1.69 -4.83 13.59
C MET A 458 -3.17 -5.16 13.28
N PHE A 459 -3.56 -5.12 12.00
CA PHE A 459 -4.90 -5.44 11.50
C PHE A 459 -4.94 -6.74 10.72
N ASP A 460 -3.80 -7.39 10.46
CA ASP A 460 -3.74 -8.63 9.70
C ASP A 460 -4.64 -9.71 10.33
N GLN A 461 -5.39 -10.42 9.49
CA GLN A 461 -6.28 -11.51 9.88
C GLN A 461 -5.85 -12.81 9.20
N GLU A 462 -6.34 -13.94 9.73
CA GLU A 462 -6.04 -15.28 9.20
C GLU A 462 -4.52 -15.49 9.03
N ASP A 463 -3.76 -15.20 10.08
CA ASP A 463 -2.29 -15.27 10.11
C ASP A 463 -1.62 -14.50 8.95
N GLY A 464 -2.14 -13.32 8.62
CA GLY A 464 -1.61 -12.49 7.54
C GLY A 464 -2.05 -12.91 6.14
N ARG A 465 -2.98 -13.85 5.99
CA ARG A 465 -3.60 -14.10 4.68
C ARG A 465 -4.36 -12.87 4.22
N ILE A 466 -5.08 -12.22 5.13
CA ILE A 466 -5.82 -10.99 4.85
C ILE A 466 -5.02 -9.82 5.44
N ILE A 467 -4.52 -8.95 4.58
CA ILE A 467 -3.76 -7.75 4.98
C ILE A 467 -4.49 -6.47 4.60
N TYR A 468 -4.19 -5.40 5.32
CA TYR A 468 -4.80 -4.08 5.13
C TYR A 468 -3.74 -3.02 4.85
N PHE A 469 -4.06 -2.10 3.95
CA PHE A 469 -3.21 -0.94 3.68
C PHE A 469 -4.06 0.27 3.31
N GLU A 470 -3.57 1.45 3.64
CA GLU A 470 -4.19 2.71 3.23
C GLU A 470 -3.18 3.62 2.53
N GLY A 471 -3.70 4.68 1.94
CA GLY A 471 -2.92 5.75 1.32
C GLY A 471 -3.80 6.96 1.01
N THR A 472 -3.15 8.05 0.61
CA THR A 472 -3.80 9.34 0.38
C THR A 472 -4.42 9.38 -1.00
N TYR A 473 -5.75 9.34 -1.08
CA TYR A 473 -6.50 9.61 -2.31
C TYR A 473 -6.64 11.13 -2.50
N THR A 474 -6.00 11.68 -3.53
CA THR A 474 -6.08 13.11 -3.85
C THR A 474 -5.84 13.38 -5.33
N HIS A 475 -6.45 14.44 -5.84
CA HIS A 475 -6.22 14.93 -7.19
C HIS A 475 -4.83 15.56 -7.35
N THR A 476 -4.18 15.96 -6.23
CA THR A 476 -2.85 16.56 -6.21
C THR A 476 -1.85 15.69 -7.00
N PHE A 477 -0.92 16.34 -7.69
CA PHE A 477 0.10 15.72 -8.58
C PHE A 477 -0.44 15.15 -9.90
N THR A 478 -1.71 15.37 -10.22
CA THR A 478 -2.29 15.05 -11.53
C THR A 478 -2.73 16.32 -12.26
N ASP A 479 -3.08 16.20 -13.54
CA ASP A 479 -3.71 17.28 -14.30
C ASP A 479 -5.25 17.28 -14.16
N ASN A 480 -5.79 16.40 -13.29
CA ASN A 480 -7.20 16.28 -13.06
C ASN A 480 -7.75 17.53 -12.37
N LYS A 481 -8.63 18.22 -13.09
CA LYS A 481 -9.30 19.44 -12.62
C LYS A 481 -10.55 19.16 -11.79
N ASP A 482 -10.98 17.90 -11.73
CA ASP A 482 -12.20 17.47 -11.06
C ASP A 482 -11.87 16.72 -9.77
N GLN A 483 -12.05 17.41 -8.63
CA GLN A 483 -11.88 16.84 -7.30
C GLN A 483 -13.11 16.04 -6.91
N THR A 484 -12.92 14.81 -6.46
CA THR A 484 -14.03 13.97 -6.02
C THR A 484 -14.63 14.49 -4.72
N PRO A 485 -15.92 14.91 -4.69
CA PRO A 485 -16.54 15.49 -3.51
C PRO A 485 -16.42 14.57 -2.29
N ARG A 486 -16.03 15.13 -1.13
CA ARG A 486 -15.82 14.45 0.17
C ARG A 486 -14.69 13.42 0.22
N TYR A 487 -14.22 12.93 -0.92
CA TYR A 487 -13.17 11.92 -0.98
C TYR A 487 -11.79 12.54 -1.22
N ASP A 488 -11.70 13.63 -1.99
CA ASP A 488 -10.42 14.28 -2.23
C ASP A 488 -9.72 14.60 -0.91
N TYR A 489 -8.42 14.28 -0.85
CA TYR A 489 -7.56 14.53 0.29
C TYR A 489 -7.89 13.69 1.54
N ASN A 490 -8.09 12.38 1.37
CA ASN A 490 -8.41 11.44 2.46
C ASN A 490 -7.61 10.15 2.40
N GLN A 491 -7.53 9.47 3.55
CA GLN A 491 -6.97 8.11 3.62
C GLN A 491 -8.04 7.08 3.25
N VAL A 492 -7.76 6.24 2.25
CA VAL A 492 -8.67 5.19 1.79
C VAL A 492 -8.08 3.82 2.11
N MET A 493 -8.84 3.02 2.85
CA MET A 493 -8.46 1.67 3.27
C MET A 493 -8.78 0.64 2.18
N TYR A 494 -7.82 -0.23 1.92
CA TYR A 494 -7.92 -1.41 1.07
C TYR A 494 -7.61 -2.68 1.86
N ARG A 495 -8.22 -3.79 1.42
CA ARG A 495 -7.94 -5.15 1.88
C ARG A 495 -7.36 -5.97 0.73
N LEU A 496 -6.41 -6.85 1.03
CA LEU A 496 -5.84 -7.80 0.07
C LEU A 496 -5.89 -9.22 0.65
N ASP A 497 -6.54 -10.14 -0.05
CA ASP A 497 -6.49 -11.58 0.26
C ASP A 497 -5.30 -12.20 -0.48
N LEU A 498 -4.26 -12.56 0.26
CA LEU A 498 -3.07 -13.19 -0.29
C LEU A 498 -3.36 -14.60 -0.84
N ALA A 499 -4.48 -15.25 -0.52
CA ALA A 499 -4.83 -16.52 -1.19
C ALA A 499 -5.29 -16.35 -2.64
N ASP A 500 -5.50 -15.13 -3.14
CA ASP A 500 -5.83 -14.89 -4.54
C ASP A 500 -4.73 -15.42 -5.47
N GLU A 501 -5.09 -16.29 -6.42
CA GLU A 501 -4.12 -16.95 -7.30
C GLU A 501 -3.34 -15.97 -8.18
N ARG A 502 -3.89 -14.77 -8.43
CA ARG A 502 -3.20 -13.69 -9.16
C ARG A 502 -2.00 -13.13 -8.40
N LEU A 503 -1.91 -13.40 -7.09
CA LEU A 503 -0.79 -13.03 -6.22
C LEU A 503 0.22 -14.16 -6.02
N ALA A 504 0.14 -15.25 -6.81
CA ALA A 504 1.18 -16.26 -6.88
C ALA A 504 2.43 -15.71 -7.59
N LEU A 505 3.24 -14.93 -6.88
CA LEU A 505 4.47 -14.38 -7.43
C LEU A 505 5.56 -15.46 -7.54
N PRO A 506 6.40 -15.42 -8.60
CA PRO A 506 7.58 -16.26 -8.70
C PRO A 506 8.58 -15.97 -7.58
N VAL A 507 9.09 -17.02 -6.96
CA VAL A 507 10.04 -16.97 -5.86
C VAL A 507 11.42 -17.47 -6.31
N PRO A 508 12.51 -17.06 -5.64
CA PRO A 508 13.87 -17.45 -6.01
C PRO A 508 14.07 -18.98 -5.95
N VAL A 509 14.67 -19.54 -7.01
CA VAL A 509 15.16 -20.92 -7.06
C VAL A 509 16.67 -20.90 -7.17
N TYR A 510 17.33 -21.59 -6.25
CA TYR A 510 18.77 -21.59 -6.07
C TYR A 510 19.39 -22.91 -6.50
N ARG A 511 20.65 -22.85 -6.93
CA ARG A 511 21.52 -23.99 -7.13
C ARG A 511 22.33 -24.24 -5.87
N THR A 512 22.20 -25.42 -5.28
CA THR A 512 22.97 -25.82 -4.11
C THR A 512 23.73 -27.11 -4.38
N MET A 513 24.82 -27.31 -3.66
CA MET A 513 25.66 -28.50 -3.75
C MET A 513 25.60 -29.24 -2.41
N ASP A 514 25.39 -30.55 -2.43
CA ASP A 514 25.51 -31.38 -1.23
C ASP A 514 26.98 -31.71 -0.88
N ALA A 515 27.19 -32.46 0.21
CA ALA A 515 28.51 -32.85 0.70
C ALA A 515 29.28 -33.74 -0.30
N GLU A 516 28.56 -34.43 -1.19
CA GLU A 516 29.11 -35.27 -2.26
C GLU A 516 29.28 -34.51 -3.59
N ASN A 517 29.16 -33.17 -3.60
CA ASN A 517 29.20 -32.31 -4.78
C ASN A 517 28.11 -32.62 -5.83
N LYS A 518 26.92 -33.04 -5.40
CA LYS A 518 25.79 -33.18 -6.31
C LYS A 518 24.93 -31.92 -6.30
N GLU A 519 24.58 -31.49 -7.50
CA GLU A 519 23.75 -30.32 -7.71
C GLU A 519 22.28 -30.61 -7.38
N SER A 520 21.63 -29.65 -6.72
CA SER A 520 20.18 -29.60 -6.60
C SER A 520 19.65 -28.17 -6.81
N LEU A 521 18.46 -28.09 -7.40
CA LEU A 521 17.68 -26.88 -7.55
C LEU A 521 16.50 -26.90 -6.60
N GLY A 522 16.19 -25.75 -6.01
CA GLY A 522 14.98 -25.59 -5.22
C GLY A 522 14.82 -24.18 -4.68
N PRO A 523 13.61 -23.81 -4.22
CA PRO A 523 13.46 -22.66 -3.35
C PRO A 523 14.22 -22.88 -2.04
N ARG A 524 14.29 -21.84 -1.19
CA ARG A 524 14.84 -22.00 0.17
C ARG A 524 14.12 -23.13 0.93
N THR A 525 14.86 -23.89 1.72
CA THR A 525 14.34 -25.05 2.48
C THR A 525 13.71 -24.66 3.81
N SER A 526 14.14 -23.53 4.41
CA SER A 526 13.59 -22.97 5.65
C SER A 526 13.63 -21.45 5.62
N VAL A 527 12.98 -20.79 6.58
CA VAL A 527 12.97 -19.31 6.70
C VAL A 527 14.35 -18.78 7.06
N ASP A 528 15.07 -19.49 7.91
CA ASP A 528 16.37 -19.06 8.44
C ASP A 528 17.54 -19.39 7.51
N GLN A 529 17.37 -20.34 6.60
CA GLN A 529 18.41 -20.78 5.65
C GLN A 529 18.10 -20.28 4.26
N ILE A 530 18.58 -19.07 3.96
CA ILE A 530 18.42 -18.43 2.66
C ILE A 530 19.74 -18.58 1.89
N PRO A 531 19.76 -19.30 0.74
CA PRO A 531 20.97 -19.41 -0.07
C PRO A 531 21.45 -18.04 -0.59
N ASP A 532 22.74 -17.96 -0.94
CA ASP A 532 23.37 -16.75 -1.44
C ASP A 532 22.73 -16.32 -2.77
N ARG A 533 22.61 -15.00 -2.98
CA ARG A 533 22.07 -14.43 -4.22
C ARG A 533 22.86 -14.88 -5.44
N LYS A 534 24.17 -15.16 -5.31
CA LYS A 534 24.99 -15.67 -6.42
C LYS A 534 24.54 -17.05 -6.93
N ASP A 535 23.84 -17.81 -6.08
CA ASP A 535 23.35 -19.15 -6.39
C ASP A 535 21.94 -19.12 -7.01
N LEU A 536 21.32 -17.95 -7.13
CA LEU A 536 20.02 -17.76 -7.77
C LEU A 536 20.10 -18.04 -9.27
N VAL A 537 19.27 -18.97 -9.76
CA VAL A 537 19.31 -19.42 -11.16
C VAL A 537 18.11 -18.91 -11.96
N PHE A 538 16.91 -18.98 -11.37
CA PHE A 538 15.65 -18.53 -11.96
C PHE A 538 14.61 -18.31 -10.85
N PHE A 539 13.41 -17.89 -11.23
CA PHE A 539 12.26 -17.80 -10.35
C PHE A 539 11.15 -18.76 -10.79
N ALA A 540 10.43 -19.34 -9.84
CA ALA A 540 9.28 -20.21 -10.09
C ALA A 540 8.20 -19.98 -9.03
N GLN A 541 6.94 -20.25 -9.32
CA GLN A 541 5.87 -20.08 -8.34
C GLN A 541 5.98 -21.17 -7.26
N ASP A 542 5.69 -20.86 -6.00
CA ASP A 542 5.68 -21.85 -4.91
C ASP A 542 4.27 -22.36 -4.57
N ARG A 543 3.26 -21.93 -5.33
CA ARG A 543 1.85 -22.29 -5.11
C ARG A 543 1.10 -22.52 -6.42
N LYS A 544 0.06 -23.34 -6.35
CA LYS A 544 -0.78 -23.70 -7.50
C LYS A 544 -1.63 -22.50 -7.96
N THR A 545 -1.79 -22.37 -9.27
CA THR A 545 -2.78 -21.49 -9.92
C THR A 545 -3.51 -22.24 -11.02
N SER A 546 -4.52 -21.62 -11.61
CA SER A 546 -5.17 -22.10 -12.83
C SER A 546 -4.24 -22.19 -14.06
N GLN A 547 -3.08 -21.52 -14.03
CA GLN A 547 -2.18 -21.38 -15.19
C GLN A 547 -0.86 -22.16 -15.07
N ASN A 548 -0.63 -22.87 -13.96
CA ASN A 548 0.65 -23.53 -13.69
C ASN A 548 0.53 -25.05 -13.48
N ILE A 549 1.67 -25.72 -13.65
CA ILE A 549 1.84 -27.16 -13.42
C ILE A 549 2.81 -27.40 -12.27
N PRO A 550 2.59 -28.44 -11.44
CA PRO A 550 3.53 -28.83 -10.41
C PRO A 550 4.80 -29.44 -11.03
N ILE A 551 5.96 -29.12 -10.47
CA ILE A 551 7.23 -29.78 -10.77
C ILE A 551 7.68 -30.52 -9.52
N TYR A 552 7.82 -31.83 -9.64
CA TYR A 552 8.26 -32.73 -8.59
C TYR A 552 9.75 -33.00 -8.71
N THR A 553 10.37 -33.42 -7.60
CA THR A 553 11.76 -33.86 -7.56
C THR A 553 11.82 -35.34 -7.18
N THR A 554 12.65 -36.10 -7.88
CA THR A 554 13.00 -37.49 -7.57
C THR A 554 14.52 -37.64 -7.58
N LEU A 555 15.05 -38.71 -7.00
CA LEU A 555 16.48 -39.03 -7.08
C LEU A 555 16.67 -40.16 -8.10
N THR A 556 17.53 -39.94 -9.09
CA THR A 556 17.98 -40.98 -10.04
C THR A 556 19.49 -41.11 -9.93
N ASN A 557 19.98 -42.28 -9.53
CA ASN A 557 21.41 -42.51 -9.22
C ASN A 557 21.98 -41.50 -8.19
N GLY A 558 21.12 -41.00 -7.30
CA GLY A 558 21.46 -39.99 -6.30
C GLY A 558 21.60 -38.56 -6.84
N SER A 559 21.32 -38.30 -8.12
CA SER A 559 21.20 -36.94 -8.68
C SER A 559 19.74 -36.52 -8.76
N GLN A 560 19.48 -35.22 -8.63
CA GLN A 560 18.14 -34.66 -8.74
C GLN A 560 17.57 -34.84 -10.15
N HIS A 561 16.33 -35.31 -10.24
CA HIS A 561 15.54 -35.38 -11.46
C HIS A 561 14.19 -34.69 -11.26
N LEU A 562 13.99 -33.60 -12.00
CA LEU A 562 12.76 -32.82 -12.02
C LEU A 562 11.77 -33.39 -13.03
N SER A 563 10.50 -33.48 -12.64
CA SER A 563 9.43 -34.09 -13.44
C SER A 563 8.14 -33.29 -13.34
N ALA A 564 7.48 -33.06 -14.47
CA ALA A 564 6.12 -32.52 -14.53
C ALA A 564 5.03 -33.58 -14.32
N ASN A 565 5.42 -34.87 -14.33
CA ASN A 565 4.48 -35.96 -14.06
C ASN A 565 4.20 -36.03 -12.55
N PRO A 566 2.95 -36.30 -12.14
CA PRO A 566 2.62 -36.50 -10.73
C PRO A 566 3.50 -37.56 -10.06
N HIS A 567 4.05 -37.22 -8.90
CA HIS A 567 4.79 -38.13 -8.03
C HIS A 567 4.29 -38.00 -6.58
N GLU A 568 4.57 -39.00 -5.75
CA GLU A 568 4.24 -38.95 -4.32
C GLU A 568 5.06 -37.86 -3.61
N GLY A 569 4.38 -37.02 -2.81
CA GLY A 569 4.99 -35.89 -2.11
C GLY A 569 4.49 -34.52 -2.58
N LYS A 570 5.02 -33.46 -1.98
CA LYS A 570 4.70 -32.07 -2.37
C LYS A 570 5.52 -31.67 -3.61
N PRO A 571 4.93 -30.89 -4.54
CA PRO A 571 5.72 -30.26 -5.61
C PRO A 571 6.87 -29.44 -5.03
N LEU A 572 8.02 -29.47 -5.71
CA LEU A 572 9.18 -28.64 -5.39
C LEU A 572 8.90 -27.17 -5.70
N PHE A 573 8.26 -26.92 -6.84
CA PHE A 573 7.73 -25.62 -7.25
C PHE A 573 6.65 -25.82 -8.33
N TYR A 574 6.07 -24.73 -8.79
CA TYR A 574 5.12 -24.65 -9.89
C TYR A 574 5.68 -23.79 -11.02
N ALA A 575 5.41 -24.19 -12.25
CA ALA A 575 5.93 -23.55 -13.45
C ALA A 575 4.87 -23.47 -14.55
N ILE A 576 5.12 -22.65 -15.57
CA ILE A 576 4.23 -22.58 -16.74
C ILE A 576 4.49 -23.80 -17.64
N PRO A 577 3.46 -24.44 -18.22
CA PRO A 577 3.64 -25.54 -19.15
C PRO A 577 4.59 -25.19 -20.31
N ALA A 578 5.43 -26.15 -20.74
CA ALA A 578 6.41 -25.93 -21.80
C ALA A 578 5.78 -25.40 -23.10
N ASN A 579 4.59 -25.89 -23.43
CA ASN A 579 3.85 -25.59 -24.66
C ASN A 579 2.69 -24.60 -24.43
N GLN A 580 2.69 -23.85 -23.32
CA GLN A 580 1.63 -22.89 -23.01
C GLN A 580 1.50 -21.84 -24.13
N PRO A 581 0.35 -21.74 -24.82
CA PRO A 581 0.08 -20.63 -25.74
C PRO A 581 0.11 -19.32 -24.96
N GLU A 582 0.73 -18.28 -25.54
CA GLU A 582 0.81 -16.94 -24.92
C GLU A 582 1.45 -16.93 -23.52
N ALA A 583 2.48 -17.76 -23.30
CA ALA A 583 3.23 -17.74 -22.05
C ALA A 583 3.75 -16.32 -21.72
N PRO A 584 3.79 -15.90 -20.44
CA PRO A 584 4.21 -14.56 -20.07
C PRO A 584 5.59 -14.24 -20.63
N ALA A 585 5.76 -13.01 -21.16
CA ALA A 585 7.00 -12.56 -21.79
C ALA A 585 8.21 -12.61 -20.84
N THR A 586 7.95 -12.61 -19.53
CA THR A 586 8.93 -12.73 -18.45
C THR A 586 9.42 -14.17 -18.19
N THR A 587 8.92 -15.16 -18.93
CA THR A 587 9.30 -16.57 -18.77
C THR A 587 10.26 -17.05 -19.85
N LEU A 588 11.15 -17.98 -19.49
CA LEU A 588 12.07 -18.68 -20.38
C LEU A 588 11.88 -20.19 -20.27
N PRO A 589 12.15 -20.96 -21.34
CA PRO A 589 12.22 -22.42 -21.26
C PRO A 589 13.25 -22.87 -20.22
N LEU A 590 12.89 -23.83 -19.37
CA LEU A 590 13.82 -24.59 -18.55
C LEU A 590 14.21 -25.85 -19.33
N PHE A 591 15.44 -25.89 -19.81
CA PHE A 591 15.97 -27.02 -20.56
C PHE A 591 16.51 -28.08 -19.61
N GLU A 592 16.28 -29.34 -19.98
CA GLU A 592 16.87 -30.49 -19.31
C GLU A 592 17.99 -31.07 -20.17
N PHE A 593 19.13 -31.35 -19.55
CA PHE A 593 20.25 -32.03 -20.18
C PHE A 593 20.63 -33.28 -19.38
N LYS A 594 21.03 -34.36 -20.06
CA LYS A 594 21.44 -35.63 -19.45
C LYS A 594 22.85 -36.01 -19.85
N ASN A 595 23.69 -36.38 -18.87
CA ASN A 595 24.96 -37.03 -19.13
C ASN A 595 24.70 -38.50 -19.50
N PRO A 596 25.08 -38.97 -20.70
CA PRO A 596 24.78 -40.34 -21.13
C PRO A 596 25.52 -41.41 -20.32
N SER A 597 26.67 -41.07 -19.73
CA SER A 597 27.51 -42.01 -18.99
C SER A 597 27.08 -42.16 -17.53
N SER A 598 26.82 -41.06 -16.84
CA SER A 598 26.42 -41.07 -15.41
C SER A 598 24.91 -41.11 -15.20
N GLY A 599 24.12 -40.69 -16.19
CA GLY A 599 22.69 -40.47 -16.06
C GLY A 599 22.31 -39.17 -15.33
N GLU A 600 23.29 -38.38 -14.90
CA GLU A 600 23.12 -37.10 -14.22
C GLU A 600 22.34 -36.11 -15.08
N ARG A 601 21.50 -35.29 -14.42
CA ARG A 601 20.68 -34.26 -15.06
C ARG A 601 21.20 -32.86 -14.70
N HIS A 602 21.13 -31.95 -15.66
CA HIS A 602 21.43 -30.53 -15.47
C HIS A 602 20.30 -29.68 -16.05
N TYR A 603 19.93 -28.63 -15.34
CA TYR A 603 18.82 -27.75 -15.72
C TYR A 603 19.29 -26.30 -15.82
N THR A 604 18.92 -25.64 -16.91
CA THR A 604 19.30 -24.24 -17.18
C THR A 604 18.29 -23.56 -18.10
N THR A 605 18.21 -22.24 -18.04
CA THR A 605 17.41 -21.42 -18.97
C THR A 605 18.14 -21.10 -20.28
N THR A 606 19.34 -21.67 -20.49
CA THR A 606 20.13 -21.53 -21.73
C THR A 606 20.01 -22.78 -22.58
N SER A 607 19.87 -22.62 -23.91
CA SER A 607 19.75 -23.75 -24.84
C SER A 607 21.09 -24.46 -25.11
N THR A 608 22.20 -23.91 -24.61
CA THR A 608 23.54 -24.46 -24.81
C THR A 608 23.81 -25.60 -23.84
N ALA A 609 24.07 -26.79 -24.38
CA ALA A 609 24.38 -27.96 -23.58
C ALA A 609 25.71 -27.78 -22.81
N PRO A 610 25.76 -28.11 -21.51
CA PRO A 610 27.01 -28.27 -20.79
C PRO A 610 27.89 -29.35 -21.44
N LYS A 611 29.20 -29.23 -21.28
CA LYS A 611 30.16 -30.20 -21.83
C LYS A 611 29.86 -31.61 -21.29
N GLY A 612 29.63 -32.56 -22.20
CA GLY A 612 29.33 -33.95 -21.86
C GLY A 612 27.86 -34.27 -21.60
N PHE A 613 26.95 -33.31 -21.77
CA PHE A 613 25.51 -33.52 -21.61
C PHE A 613 24.76 -33.41 -22.95
N ILE A 614 23.64 -34.13 -23.06
CA ILE A 614 22.76 -34.16 -24.25
C ILE A 614 21.42 -33.52 -23.90
N ASN A 615 20.91 -32.64 -24.76
CA ASN A 615 19.61 -31.97 -24.58
C ASN A 615 18.46 -33.00 -24.60
N GLN A 616 17.54 -32.88 -23.65
CA GLN A 616 16.36 -33.74 -23.49
C GLN A 616 15.06 -32.99 -23.81
N GLY A 617 15.14 -31.70 -24.09
CA GLY A 617 14.01 -30.83 -24.41
C GLY A 617 13.72 -29.82 -23.32
N THR A 618 12.55 -29.19 -23.42
CA THR A 618 12.05 -28.21 -22.46
C THR A 618 11.13 -28.90 -21.46
N LEU A 619 11.47 -28.81 -20.18
CA LEU A 619 10.65 -29.37 -19.09
C LEU A 619 9.41 -28.49 -18.83
N CYS A 620 9.62 -27.19 -18.69
CA CYS A 620 8.60 -26.20 -18.38
C CYS A 620 9.12 -24.79 -18.73
N ARG A 621 8.37 -23.74 -18.37
CA ARG A 621 8.86 -22.35 -18.43
C ARG A 621 8.90 -21.73 -17.04
N VAL A 622 9.99 -21.02 -16.76
CA VAL A 622 10.30 -20.39 -15.47
C VAL A 622 10.60 -18.90 -15.67
N TRP A 623 10.47 -18.10 -14.63
CA TRP A 623 10.70 -16.66 -14.69
C TRP A 623 12.19 -16.32 -14.63
N THR A 624 12.63 -15.39 -15.46
CA THR A 624 14.05 -15.04 -15.60
C THR A 624 14.56 -14.12 -14.49
N VAL A 625 15.82 -14.31 -14.08
CA VAL A 625 16.52 -13.34 -13.22
C VAL A 625 16.76 -11.99 -13.92
N ASN A 626 16.76 -11.99 -15.26
CA ASN A 626 17.03 -10.82 -16.10
C ASN A 626 15.93 -10.64 -17.16
N PRO A 627 14.76 -10.08 -16.80
CA PRO A 627 13.73 -9.75 -17.79
C PRO A 627 14.31 -8.75 -18.80
N LYS A 628 14.19 -9.08 -20.09
CA LYS A 628 14.45 -8.10 -21.15
C LYS A 628 13.36 -7.04 -21.06
N GLN A 629 13.74 -5.76 -21.12
CA GLN A 629 12.75 -4.71 -21.27
C GLN A 629 12.06 -4.89 -22.63
N PRO A 630 10.72 -4.89 -22.67
CA PRO A 630 9.96 -5.03 -23.92
C PRO A 630 10.24 -3.89 -24.90
#